data_AF-A0A923IU40-F1
#
_entry.id   AF-A0A923IU40-F1
#
_cell.length_a   1.000
_cell.length_b   1.000
_cell.length_c   1.000
_cell.angle_alpha   90.00
_cell.angle_beta   90.00
_cell.angle_gamma   90.00
#
_symmetry.space_group_name_H-M   'P 1'
#
loop_
_entity.id
_entity.type
_entity.pdbx_description
1 polymer ?
#
loop_
_entity_poly.entity_id
_entity_poly.type
_entity_poly.pdbx_seq_one_letter_code
_entity_poly.pdbx_strand_id
1 'polypeptide(L)'
;MKNKIVKNIEISKAARNKLLSFLSDLTTDELNHIPTGFNNNLAWQMGHLVVSQQLLCYRLSGNELIIEKELIDLYKNGSKPERYITAEEIEQMKGYLLSTIDQLAIDLAQNKFDNYTPYTISTFPGLTLANIDDAIAFIACHDGLHYGCCLGLKKLVKMQG
;
A
#
# COMPACT_ATOMS: atom_id res chain seq x y z
N MET A 1 -12.54 13.40 17.00
CA MET A 1 -11.80 13.21 15.73
C MET A 1 -10.58 12.32 15.91
N LYS A 2 -9.65 12.58 16.86
CA LYS A 2 -8.45 11.73 17.10
C LYS A 2 -8.71 10.22 17.17
N ASN A 3 -9.79 9.77 17.82
CA ASN A 3 -10.11 8.34 17.94
C ASN A 3 -10.43 7.66 16.59
N LYS A 4 -10.99 8.40 15.60
CA LYS A 4 -11.28 7.85 14.27
C LYS A 4 -10.02 7.62 13.45
N ILE A 5 -9.05 8.54 13.52
CA ILE A 5 -7.79 8.43 12.77
C ILE A 5 -6.97 7.25 13.28
N VAL A 6 -6.85 7.10 14.61
CA VAL A 6 -6.21 5.96 15.24
C VAL A 6 -6.86 4.65 14.78
N LYS A 7 -8.20 4.60 14.76
CA LYS A 7 -8.92 3.43 14.27
C LYS A 7 -8.64 3.12 12.80
N ASN A 8 -8.52 4.12 11.94
CA ASN A 8 -8.17 3.93 10.52
C ASN A 8 -6.74 3.36 10.35
N ILE A 9 -5.79 3.83 11.14
CA ILE A 9 -4.42 3.27 11.18
C ILE A 9 -4.47 1.81 11.64
N GLU A 10 -5.22 1.50 12.70
CA GLU A 10 -5.41 0.12 13.18
C GLU A 10 -6.04 -0.80 12.11
N ILE A 11 -7.03 -0.30 11.37
CA ILE A 11 -7.68 -1.03 10.27
C ILE A 11 -6.69 -1.31 9.14
N SER A 12 -5.94 -0.30 8.71
CA SER A 12 -4.88 -0.44 7.70
C SER A 12 -3.84 -1.46 8.16
N LYS A 13 -3.35 -1.34 9.40
CA LYS A 13 -2.41 -2.29 10.00
C LYS A 13 -2.97 -3.72 10.05
N ALA A 14 -4.25 -3.89 10.40
CA ALA A 14 -4.88 -5.20 10.46
C ALA A 14 -5.00 -5.85 9.06
N ALA A 15 -5.39 -5.07 8.04
CA ALA A 15 -5.45 -5.54 6.65
C ALA A 15 -4.07 -5.96 6.14
N ARG A 16 -3.04 -5.13 6.36
CA ARG A 16 -1.65 -5.45 5.96
C ARG A 16 -1.07 -6.64 6.71
N ASN A 17 -1.38 -6.82 7.99
CA ASN A 17 -1.00 -8.03 8.73
C ASN A 17 -1.63 -9.29 8.14
N LYS A 18 -2.92 -9.24 7.79
CA LYS A 18 -3.60 -10.38 7.15
C LYS A 18 -3.03 -10.67 5.78
N LEU A 19 -2.74 -9.64 4.99
CA LEU A 19 -2.04 -9.76 3.71
C LEU A 19 -0.68 -10.45 3.91
N LEU A 20 0.18 -9.90 4.76
CA LEU A 20 1.52 -10.43 5.04
C LEU A 20 1.47 -11.90 5.45
N SER A 21 0.59 -12.26 6.38
CA SER A 21 0.45 -13.63 6.88
C SER A 21 0.28 -14.65 5.76
N PHE A 22 -0.52 -14.34 4.73
CA PHE A 22 -0.82 -15.31 3.70
C PHE A 22 0.18 -15.27 2.54
N LEU A 23 0.84 -14.14 2.33
CA LEU A 23 1.89 -13.98 1.33
C LEU A 23 3.18 -14.69 1.75
N SER A 24 3.42 -14.82 3.06
CA SER A 24 4.54 -15.61 3.59
C SER A 24 4.45 -17.10 3.28
N ASP A 25 3.27 -17.60 2.89
CA ASP A 25 3.08 -19.01 2.48
C ASP A 25 3.33 -19.25 0.98
N LEU A 26 3.72 -18.22 0.23
CA LEU A 26 3.89 -18.28 -1.23
C LEU A 26 5.36 -18.14 -1.61
N THR A 27 5.74 -18.84 -2.67
CA THR A 27 7.06 -18.72 -3.30
C THR A 27 7.20 -17.40 -4.07
N THR A 28 8.45 -17.02 -4.35
CA THR A 28 8.76 -15.84 -5.18
C THR A 28 8.09 -15.91 -6.56
N ASP A 29 8.04 -17.10 -7.17
CA ASP A 29 7.39 -17.32 -8.47
C ASP A 29 5.88 -17.15 -8.37
N GLU A 30 5.24 -17.72 -7.35
CA GLU A 30 3.81 -17.54 -7.09
C GLU A 30 3.44 -16.07 -6.85
N LEU A 31 4.30 -15.31 -6.18
CA LEU A 31 4.10 -13.87 -5.94
C LEU A 31 4.26 -13.04 -7.22
N ASN A 32 5.13 -13.46 -8.14
CA ASN A 32 5.37 -12.80 -9.42
C ASN A 32 4.36 -13.21 -10.51
N HIS A 33 3.62 -14.30 -10.32
CA HIS A 33 2.68 -14.80 -11.29
C HIS A 33 1.58 -13.77 -11.61
N ILE A 34 1.37 -13.49 -12.90
CA ILE A 34 0.31 -12.62 -13.40
C ILE A 34 -0.79 -13.52 -13.98
N PRO A 35 -1.96 -13.65 -13.33
CA PRO A 35 -3.03 -14.47 -13.86
C PRO A 35 -3.58 -13.94 -15.19
N THR A 36 -4.07 -14.84 -16.06
CA THR A 36 -4.68 -14.46 -17.34
C THR A 36 -5.81 -13.44 -17.15
N GLY A 37 -5.77 -12.37 -17.93
CA GLY A 37 -6.74 -11.26 -17.85
C GLY A 37 -6.37 -10.17 -16.82
N PHE A 38 -5.28 -10.35 -16.08
CA PHE A 38 -4.72 -9.34 -15.18
C PHE A 38 -3.44 -8.76 -15.77
N ASN A 39 -3.08 -7.56 -15.29
CA ASN A 39 -1.85 -6.85 -15.66
C ASN A 39 -0.96 -6.57 -14.43
N ASN A 40 -1.25 -7.18 -13.29
CA ASN A 40 -0.48 -7.08 -12.05
C ASN A 40 -0.42 -8.44 -11.34
N ASN A 41 0.43 -8.52 -10.31
CA ASN A 41 0.66 -9.72 -9.51
C ASN A 41 0.69 -9.38 -8.01
N LEU A 42 0.77 -10.40 -7.15
CA LEU A 42 0.76 -10.23 -5.69
C LEU A 42 1.94 -9.39 -5.19
N ALA A 43 3.12 -9.56 -5.78
CA ALA A 43 4.30 -8.77 -5.43
C ALA A 43 4.11 -7.27 -5.71
N TRP A 44 3.56 -6.92 -6.88
CA TRP A 44 3.23 -5.54 -7.22
C TRP A 44 2.17 -4.95 -6.28
N GLN A 45 1.16 -5.73 -5.91
CA GLN A 45 0.12 -5.26 -4.99
C GLN A 45 0.70 -4.85 -3.62
N MET A 46 1.71 -5.56 -3.10
CA MET A 46 2.39 -5.15 -1.86
C MET A 46 3.07 -3.79 -2.01
N GLY A 47 3.88 -3.63 -3.06
CA GLY A 47 4.56 -2.38 -3.34
C GLY A 47 3.58 -1.23 -3.53
N HIS A 48 2.45 -1.49 -4.20
CA HIS A 48 1.41 -0.49 -4.41
C HIS A 48 0.81 0.01 -3.10
N LEU A 49 0.54 -0.87 -2.13
CA LEU A 49 0.07 -0.47 -0.80
C LEU A 49 1.06 0.46 -0.10
N VAL A 50 2.34 0.13 -0.13
CA VAL A 50 3.40 0.93 0.49
C VAL A 50 3.51 2.30 -0.21
N VAL A 51 3.70 2.31 -1.53
CA VAL A 51 3.89 3.55 -2.30
C VAL A 51 2.69 4.48 -2.22
N SER A 52 1.45 3.96 -2.32
CA SER A 52 0.25 4.79 -2.22
C SER A 52 0.16 5.52 -0.88
N GLN A 53 0.48 4.85 0.23
CA GLN A 53 0.51 5.49 1.54
C GLN A 53 1.62 6.55 1.66
N GLN A 54 2.81 6.27 1.11
CA GLN A 54 3.93 7.21 1.11
C GLN A 54 3.62 8.47 0.27
N LEU A 55 2.99 8.32 -0.89
CA LEU A 55 2.58 9.46 -1.71
C LEU A 55 1.48 10.28 -1.04
N LEU A 56 0.42 9.62 -0.55
CA LEU A 56 -0.77 10.32 -0.07
C LEU A 56 -0.61 10.91 1.33
N CYS A 57 0.21 10.31 2.20
CA CYS A 57 0.45 10.82 3.54
C CYS A 57 1.73 11.67 3.62
N TYR A 58 2.85 11.23 3.06
CA TYR A 58 4.15 11.91 3.27
C TYR A 58 4.39 12.98 2.21
N ARG A 59 4.38 12.63 0.92
CA ARG A 59 4.68 13.59 -0.16
C ARG A 59 3.71 14.78 -0.17
N LEU A 60 2.40 14.51 -0.07
CA LEU A 60 1.40 15.58 -0.08
C LEU A 60 1.48 16.48 1.17
N SER A 61 2.03 15.98 2.28
CA SER A 61 2.34 16.81 3.46
C SER A 61 3.70 17.53 3.39
N GLY A 62 4.41 17.43 2.27
CA GLY A 62 5.76 18.02 2.11
C GLY A 62 6.86 17.29 2.88
N ASN A 63 6.60 16.08 3.40
CA ASN A 63 7.59 15.27 4.11
C ASN A 63 8.40 14.39 3.15
N GLU A 64 9.61 14.03 3.58
CA GLU A 64 10.40 12.98 2.92
C GLU A 64 9.71 11.62 3.04
N LEU A 65 9.95 10.75 2.06
CA LEU A 65 9.43 9.38 2.08
C LEU A 65 10.29 8.53 3.01
N ILE A 66 9.68 7.52 3.62
CA ILE A 66 10.38 6.54 4.47
C ILE A 66 11.05 5.44 3.62
N ILE A 67 10.62 5.32 2.36
CA ILE A 67 11.12 4.35 1.39
C ILE A 67 11.97 5.03 0.31
N GLU A 68 12.72 4.23 -0.43
CA GLU A 68 13.51 4.68 -1.59
C GLU A 68 12.61 5.29 -2.67
N LYS A 69 13.04 6.43 -3.24
CA LYS A 69 12.23 7.19 -4.21
C LYS A 69 12.02 6.42 -5.51
N GLU A 70 12.98 5.56 -5.85
CA GLU A 70 13.02 4.72 -7.04
C GLU A 70 11.87 3.71 -7.07
N LEU A 71 11.37 3.30 -5.90
CA LEU A 71 10.24 2.37 -5.79
C LEU A 71 8.92 2.98 -6.28
N ILE A 72 8.81 4.31 -6.31
CA ILE A 72 7.56 4.99 -6.65
C ILE A 72 7.13 4.68 -8.07
N ASP A 73 8.05 4.78 -9.04
CA ASP A 73 7.69 4.56 -10.44
C ASP A 73 7.35 3.10 -10.74
N LEU A 74 7.86 2.17 -9.93
CA LEU A 74 7.58 0.74 -10.03
C LEU A 74 6.17 0.37 -9.53
N TYR A 75 5.64 1.10 -8.52
CA TYR A 75 4.43 0.69 -7.80
C TYR A 75 3.34 1.75 -7.68
N LYS A 76 3.51 2.97 -8.22
CA LYS A 76 2.45 4.00 -8.20
C LYS A 76 1.21 3.56 -8.98
N ASN A 77 0.08 4.20 -8.71
CA ASN A 77 -1.14 4.00 -9.49
C ASN A 77 -0.87 4.15 -11.00
N GLY A 78 -1.41 3.24 -11.80
CA GLY A 78 -1.19 3.18 -13.26
C GLY A 78 0.09 2.49 -13.71
N SER A 79 1.00 2.14 -12.80
CA SER A 79 2.14 1.25 -13.11
C SER A 79 1.72 -0.22 -13.17
N LYS A 80 2.66 -1.08 -13.58
CA LYS A 80 2.51 -2.54 -13.62
C LYS A 80 3.89 -3.19 -13.48
N PRO A 81 3.99 -4.46 -13.05
CA PRO A 81 5.27 -5.16 -13.04
C PRO A 81 5.81 -5.31 -14.48
N GLU A 82 6.96 -4.68 -14.77
CA GLU A 82 7.66 -4.78 -16.06
C GLU A 82 8.85 -5.73 -16.02
N ARG A 83 9.21 -6.20 -14.82
CA ARG A 83 10.28 -7.17 -14.58
C ARG A 83 9.87 -8.13 -13.48
N TYR A 84 10.61 -9.23 -13.40
CA TYR A 84 10.56 -10.11 -12.24
C TYR A 84 11.01 -9.35 -10.98
N ILE A 85 10.22 -9.45 -9.91
CA ILE A 85 10.47 -8.83 -8.62
C ILE A 85 11.26 -9.84 -7.78
N THR A 86 12.46 -9.47 -7.36
CA THR A 86 13.39 -10.40 -6.70
C THR A 86 12.89 -10.77 -5.31
N ALA A 87 13.39 -11.90 -4.77
CA ALA A 87 13.08 -12.30 -3.41
C ALA A 87 13.48 -11.22 -2.38
N GLU A 88 14.62 -10.57 -2.60
CA GLU A 88 15.10 -9.48 -1.73
C GLU A 88 14.15 -8.28 -1.73
N GLU A 89 13.69 -7.84 -2.90
CA GLU A 89 12.71 -6.75 -3.01
C GLU A 89 11.35 -7.14 -2.41
N ILE A 90 10.91 -8.39 -2.60
CA ILE A 90 9.70 -8.93 -1.96
C ILE A 90 9.82 -8.88 -0.42
N GLU A 91 10.94 -9.32 0.14
CA GLU A 91 11.17 -9.26 1.58
C GLU A 91 11.26 -7.81 2.09
N GLN A 92 11.87 -6.91 1.31
CA GLN A 92 11.86 -5.47 1.60
C GLN A 92 10.42 -4.92 1.65
N MET A 93 9.59 -5.23 0.64
CA MET A 93 8.20 -4.78 0.60
C MET A 93 7.37 -5.36 1.76
N LYS A 94 7.59 -6.63 2.14
CA LYS A 94 6.97 -7.24 3.32
C LYS A 94 7.33 -6.49 4.61
N GLY A 95 8.60 -6.09 4.76
CA GLY A 95 9.04 -5.24 5.87
C GLY A 95 8.32 -3.89 5.87
N TYR A 96 8.24 -3.22 4.72
CA TYR A 96 7.59 -1.92 4.59
C TYR A 96 6.09 -1.94 4.80
N LEU A 97 5.39 -3.05 4.52
CA LEU A 97 3.95 -3.15 4.73
C LEU A 97 3.55 -2.71 6.15
N LEU A 98 4.27 -3.17 7.17
CA LEU A 98 3.97 -2.84 8.56
C LEU A 98 4.75 -1.64 9.08
N SER A 99 6.05 -1.56 8.78
CA SER A 99 6.91 -0.51 9.36
C SER A 99 6.48 0.90 8.94
N THR A 100 5.98 1.07 7.71
CA THR A 100 5.49 2.38 7.23
C THR A 100 4.20 2.83 7.93
N ILE A 101 3.34 1.89 8.34
CA ILE A 101 2.13 2.20 9.12
C ILE A 101 2.49 2.54 10.58
N ASP A 102 3.46 1.84 11.15
CA ASP A 102 3.95 2.12 12.49
C ASP A 102 4.64 3.48 12.56
N GLN A 103 5.45 3.80 11.56
CA GLN A 103 6.10 5.11 11.46
C GLN A 103 5.08 6.24 11.22
N LEU A 104 4.05 6.00 10.40
CA LEU A 104 2.94 6.95 10.22
C LEU A 104 2.28 7.31 11.56
N ALA A 105 2.03 6.32 12.42
CA ALA A 105 1.44 6.57 13.74
C ALA A 105 2.35 7.42 14.64
N ILE A 106 3.66 7.15 14.64
CA ILE A 106 4.66 7.91 15.39
C ILE A 106 4.73 9.36 14.90
N ASP A 107 4.85 9.54 13.58
CA ASP A 107 4.99 10.85 12.96
C ASP A 107 3.73 11.70 13.10
N LEU A 108 2.55 11.06 13.10
CA LEU A 108 1.28 11.74 13.32
C LEU A 108 1.19 12.27 14.75
N ALA A 109 1.67 11.51 15.74
CA ALA A 109 1.74 11.97 17.13
C ALA A 109 2.73 13.14 17.33
N GLN A 110 3.66 13.33 16.39
CA GLN A 110 4.63 14.42 16.36
C GLN A 110 4.17 15.63 15.52
N ASN A 111 2.94 15.63 15.01
CA ASN A 111 2.36 16.68 14.15
C ASN A 111 3.19 16.97 12.89
N LYS A 112 3.80 15.94 12.27
CA LYS A 112 4.59 16.14 11.04
C LYS A 112 3.75 16.45 9.78
N PHE A 113 2.42 16.38 9.84
CA PHE A 113 1.57 16.39 8.65
C PHE A 113 0.73 17.67 8.47
N ASP A 114 1.06 18.75 9.19
CA ASP A 114 0.28 20.00 9.19
C ASP A 114 0.23 20.71 7.82
N ASN A 115 1.23 20.49 6.95
CA ASN A 115 1.36 21.13 5.63
C ASN A 115 0.84 20.25 4.48
N TYR A 116 -0.46 19.92 4.47
CA TYR A 116 -1.06 19.07 3.44
C TYR A 116 -1.47 19.82 2.17
N THR A 117 -1.06 19.32 1.01
CA THR A 117 -1.49 19.77 -0.32
C THR A 117 -2.71 18.96 -0.76
N PRO A 118 -3.91 19.58 -0.92
CA PRO A 118 -5.11 18.86 -1.31
C PRO A 118 -4.95 18.13 -2.65
N TYR A 119 -5.53 16.93 -2.74
CA TYR A 119 -5.43 16.08 -3.92
C TYR A 119 -6.76 15.39 -4.24
N THR A 120 -7.23 15.55 -5.48
CA THR A 120 -8.40 14.82 -5.98
C THR A 120 -7.96 13.45 -6.49
N ILE A 121 -8.50 12.40 -5.87
CA ILE A 121 -8.13 11.01 -6.17
C ILE A 121 -8.64 10.63 -7.56
N SER A 122 -7.72 10.26 -8.44
CA SER A 122 -8.06 9.83 -9.81
C SER A 122 -8.96 8.60 -9.86
N THR A 123 -8.82 7.68 -8.91
CA THR A 123 -9.64 6.46 -8.80
C THR A 123 -11.11 6.74 -8.48
N PHE A 124 -11.39 7.82 -7.76
CA PHE A 124 -12.75 8.23 -7.38
C PHE A 124 -12.96 9.69 -7.78
N PRO A 125 -13.30 9.95 -9.06
CA PRO A 125 -13.45 11.31 -9.57
C PRO A 125 -14.38 12.15 -8.69
N GLY A 126 -13.89 13.33 -8.29
CA GLY A 126 -14.62 14.27 -7.44
C GLY A 126 -14.37 14.11 -5.93
N LEU A 127 -13.68 13.05 -5.48
CA LEU A 127 -13.25 12.93 -4.09
C LEU A 127 -11.90 13.63 -3.89
N THR A 128 -11.89 14.70 -3.09
CA THR A 128 -10.67 15.41 -2.69
C THR A 128 -10.28 15.03 -1.28
N LEU A 129 -9.02 14.62 -1.11
CA LEU A 129 -8.36 14.52 0.20
C LEU A 129 -7.84 15.92 0.54
N ALA A 130 -8.42 16.57 1.54
CA ALA A 130 -8.07 17.95 1.88
C ALA A 130 -6.94 18.03 2.92
N ASN A 131 -6.72 16.97 3.69
CA ASN A 131 -5.77 16.91 4.79
C ASN A 131 -5.31 15.45 5.05
N ILE A 132 -4.41 15.30 6.03
CA ILE A 132 -3.88 13.98 6.42
C ILE A 132 -4.95 13.02 6.95
N ASP A 133 -5.99 13.50 7.63
CA ASP A 133 -7.05 12.64 8.16
C ASP A 133 -7.84 11.99 7.03
N ASP A 134 -8.13 12.75 5.97
CA ASP A 134 -8.78 12.25 4.76
C ASP A 134 -7.89 11.21 4.06
N ALA A 135 -6.59 11.48 3.94
CA ALA A 135 -5.62 10.54 3.39
C ALA A 135 -5.55 9.23 4.19
N ILE A 136 -5.50 9.30 5.53
CA ILE A 136 -5.47 8.10 6.38
C ILE A 136 -6.77 7.31 6.26
N ALA A 137 -7.92 7.99 6.22
CA ALA A 137 -9.21 7.34 6.01
C ALA A 137 -9.27 6.64 4.65
N PHE A 138 -8.77 7.29 3.60
CA PHE A 138 -8.65 6.69 2.28
C PHE A 138 -7.71 5.48 2.28
N ILE A 139 -6.53 5.57 2.91
CA ILE A 139 -5.57 4.45 3.00
C ILE A 139 -6.16 3.24 3.71
N ALA A 140 -6.98 3.42 4.75
CA ALA A 140 -7.67 2.30 5.40
C ALA A 140 -8.64 1.57 4.44
N CYS A 141 -9.38 2.31 3.62
CA CYS A 141 -10.26 1.75 2.59
C CYS A 141 -9.45 1.07 1.47
N HIS A 142 -8.42 1.75 0.97
CA HIS A 142 -7.51 1.28 -0.05
C HIS A 142 -6.84 -0.05 0.34
N ASP A 143 -6.31 -0.15 1.56
CA ASP A 143 -5.68 -1.37 2.06
C ASP A 143 -6.68 -2.53 2.14
N GLY A 144 -7.92 -2.26 2.58
CA GLY A 144 -9.00 -3.25 2.59
C GLY A 144 -9.38 -3.74 1.19
N LEU A 145 -9.48 -2.83 0.22
CA LEU A 145 -9.76 -3.15 -1.18
C LEU A 145 -8.67 -4.05 -1.77
N HIS A 146 -7.41 -3.63 -1.65
CA HIS A 146 -6.28 -4.37 -2.21
C HIS A 146 -6.03 -5.70 -1.49
N TYR A 147 -6.30 -5.80 -0.18
CA TYR A 147 -6.35 -7.09 0.50
C TYR A 147 -7.37 -8.03 -0.16
N GLY A 148 -8.58 -7.53 -0.47
CA GLY A 148 -9.60 -8.28 -1.22
C GLY A 148 -9.12 -8.72 -2.61
N CYS A 149 -8.48 -7.82 -3.37
CA CYS A 149 -7.87 -8.14 -4.66
C CYS A 149 -6.83 -9.25 -4.54
N CYS A 150 -5.94 -9.17 -3.55
CA CYS A 150 -4.90 -10.17 -3.32
C CYS A 150 -5.49 -11.54 -2.91
N LEU A 151 -6.59 -11.58 -2.14
CA LEU A 151 -7.29 -12.84 -1.86
C LEU A 151 -7.83 -13.49 -3.15
N GLY A 152 -8.32 -12.69 -4.09
CA GLY A 152 -8.74 -13.15 -5.42
C GLY A 152 -7.56 -13.69 -6.23
N LEU A 153 -6.49 -12.91 -6.36
CA LEU A 153 -5.27 -13.30 -7.08
C LEU A 153 -4.66 -14.59 -6.51
N LYS A 154 -4.60 -14.73 -5.17
CA LYS A 154 -4.07 -15.93 -4.50
C LYS A 154 -4.77 -17.21 -4.97
N LYS A 155 -6.09 -17.19 -5.16
CA LYS A 155 -6.84 -18.36 -5.64
C LYS A 155 -6.41 -18.76 -7.05
N LEU A 156 -6.16 -17.79 -7.91
CA LEU A 156 -5.75 -18.01 -9.30
C LEU A 156 -4.32 -18.52 -9.42
N VAL A 157 -3.44 -18.13 -8.48
CA VAL A 157 -2.07 -18.64 -8.39
C VAL A 157 -2.07 -20.13 -8.00
N LYS A 158 -2.82 -20.49 -6.94
CA LYS A 158 -2.86 -21.88 -6.45
C LYS A 158 -3.62 -22.87 -7.33
N MET A 159 -4.45 -22.39 -8.26
CA MET A 159 -5.17 -23.27 -9.21
C MET A 159 -4.31 -23.72 -10.40
N GLN A 160 -3.09 -23.20 -10.53
CA GLN A 160 -2.17 -23.57 -11.61
C GLN A 160 -1.06 -24.54 -11.17
N GLY A 161 -1.06 -24.95 -9.89
CA GLY A 161 -0.16 -25.94 -9.31
C GLY A 161 -0.80 -27.31 -9.14
#